data_AF-A0A7S2AAD0-F1
#
_entry.id   AF-A0A7S2AAD0-F1
#
_cell.length_a   1.000
_cell.length_b   1.000
_cell.length_c   1.000
_cell.angle_alpha   90.00
_cell.angle_beta   90.00
_cell.angle_gamma   90.00
#
_symmetry.space_group_name_H-M   'P 1'
#
loop_
_entity.id
_entity.type
_entity.pdbx_description
1 polymer ?
#
loop_
_entity_poly.entity_id
_entity_poly.type
_entity_poly.pdbx_seq_one_letter_code
_entity_poly.pdbx_strand_id
1 'polypeptide(L)'
;EISPFPPDKFVQSLRTKTSSCLLNIYLANHPLHRSRNGRLSTALYAEVFMLFNMQMSVLREYTTCCCLSESEAEAIISEALRFMVLNLKYKQRHFRNNFLCELERCCAAATDFWRMMEFAEELLRDSDLHLRLCTKEMTSKKIG
;
A
#
# COMPACT_ATOMS: atom_id res chain seq x y z
N GLU A 1 18.32 25.69 -8.83
CA GLU A 1 17.42 25.28 -7.75
C GLU A 1 16.28 24.46 -8.34
N ILE A 2 16.13 23.20 -7.94
CA ILE A 2 14.95 22.42 -8.30
C ILE A 2 13.88 22.82 -7.29
N SER A 3 12.86 23.55 -7.74
CA SER A 3 11.69 23.84 -6.92
C SER A 3 11.10 22.52 -6.40
N PRO A 4 10.83 22.39 -5.09
CA PRO A 4 10.28 21.16 -4.54
C PRO A 4 8.97 20.82 -5.24
N PHE A 5 8.81 19.56 -5.65
CA PHE A 5 7.61 19.11 -6.34
C PHE A 5 6.40 19.37 -5.42
N PRO A 6 5.38 20.16 -5.84
CA PRO A 6 4.33 20.59 -4.93
C PRO A 6 3.53 19.42 -4.33
N PRO A 7 3.15 19.46 -3.03
CA PRO A 7 2.42 18.38 -2.36
C PRO A 7 1.19 17.89 -3.11
N ASP A 8 0.36 18.81 -3.61
CA ASP A 8 -0.86 18.44 -4.34
C ASP A 8 -0.55 17.69 -5.64
N LYS A 9 0.51 18.10 -6.36
CA LYS A 9 0.96 17.42 -7.58
C LYS A 9 1.57 16.06 -7.26
N PHE A 10 2.29 15.95 -6.16
CA PHE A 10 2.83 14.68 -5.65
C PHE A 10 1.71 13.69 -5.35
N VAL A 11 0.77 14.08 -4.49
CA VAL A 11 -0.35 13.24 -4.08
C VAL A 11 -1.18 12.83 -5.30
N GLN A 12 -1.49 13.76 -6.20
CA GLN A 12 -2.24 13.44 -7.42
C GLN A 12 -1.50 12.43 -8.30
N SER A 13 -0.20 12.61 -8.52
CA SER A 13 0.61 11.65 -9.29
C SER A 13 0.66 10.27 -8.62
N LEU A 14 0.86 10.22 -7.30
CA LEU A 14 0.87 8.98 -6.53
C LEU A 14 -0.47 8.25 -6.65
N ARG A 15 -1.59 8.97 -6.54
CA ARG A 15 -2.94 8.40 -6.70
C ARG A 15 -3.15 7.80 -8.09
N THR A 16 -2.83 8.55 -9.14
CA THR A 16 -2.98 8.10 -10.53
C THR A 16 -2.13 6.87 -10.80
N LYS A 17 -0.83 6.92 -10.47
CA LYS A 17 0.10 5.80 -10.69
C LYS A 17 -0.31 4.55 -9.92
N THR A 18 -0.65 4.69 -8.64
CA THR A 18 -1.14 3.58 -7.83
C THR A 18 -2.37 2.94 -8.45
N SER A 19 -3.35 3.75 -8.87
CA SER A 19 -4.58 3.23 -9.47
C SER A 19 -4.34 2.47 -10.77
N SER A 20 -3.48 2.99 -11.64
CA SER A 20 -3.11 2.35 -12.91
C SER A 20 -2.30 1.07 -12.68
N CYS A 21 -1.28 1.09 -11.81
CA CYS A 21 -0.49 -0.10 -11.49
C CYS A 21 -1.38 -1.19 -10.87
N LEU A 22 -2.23 -0.82 -9.91
CA LEU A 22 -3.12 -1.77 -9.26
C LEU A 22 -4.13 -2.35 -10.26
N LEU A 23 -4.68 -1.55 -11.17
CA LEU A 23 -5.53 -2.05 -12.25
C LEU A 23 -4.79 -3.10 -13.10
N ASN A 24 -3.56 -2.82 -13.50
CA ASN A 24 -2.76 -3.73 -14.31
C ASN A 24 -2.46 -5.04 -13.56
N ILE A 25 -2.16 -4.96 -12.26
CA ILE A 25 -1.99 -6.15 -11.40
C ILE A 25 -3.26 -7.00 -11.43
N TYR A 26 -4.45 -6.42 -11.27
CA TYR A 26 -5.71 -7.19 -11.29
C TYR A 26 -6.09 -7.75 -12.67
N LEU A 27 -5.60 -7.15 -13.76
CA LEU A 27 -5.82 -7.62 -15.14
C LEU A 27 -4.78 -8.63 -15.60
N ALA A 28 -3.63 -8.71 -14.92
CA ALA A 28 -2.57 -9.65 -15.26
C ALA A 28 -3.04 -11.10 -15.05
N ASN A 29 -2.46 -12.00 -15.83
CA ASN A 29 -2.67 -13.42 -15.63
C ASN A 29 -1.77 -13.90 -14.50
N HIS A 30 -2.38 -14.37 -13.41
CA HIS A 30 -1.67 -14.92 -12.25
C HIS A 30 -1.75 -16.46 -12.26
N PRO A 31 -0.63 -17.16 -12.51
CA PRO A 31 -0.60 -18.61 -12.42
C PRO A 31 -0.93 -19.10 -11.01
N LEU A 32 -1.58 -20.25 -10.92
CA LEU A 32 -1.81 -20.94 -9.65
C LEU A 32 -0.50 -21.49 -9.10
N HIS A 33 -0.29 -21.28 -7.81
CA HIS A 33 0.79 -21.88 -7.06
C HIS A 33 0.21 -22.71 -5.91
N ARG A 34 0.78 -23.90 -5.69
CA ARG A 34 0.42 -24.78 -4.58
C ARG A 34 1.61 -24.92 -3.64
N SER A 35 1.45 -24.53 -2.38
CA SER A 35 2.47 -24.70 -1.36
C SER A 35 2.61 -26.17 -0.92
N ARG A 36 3.68 -26.47 -0.17
CA ARG A 36 3.95 -27.81 0.39
C ARG A 36 2.82 -28.35 1.28
N ASN A 37 2.06 -27.47 1.95
CA ASN A 37 0.91 -27.85 2.77
C ASN A 37 -0.42 -27.84 1.98
N GLY A 38 -0.38 -27.78 0.65
CA GLY A 38 -1.56 -27.86 -0.22
C GLY A 38 -2.35 -26.56 -0.37
N ARG A 39 -1.91 -25.44 0.23
CA ARG A 39 -2.59 -24.15 0.09
C ARG A 39 -2.38 -23.59 -1.33
N LEU A 40 -3.48 -23.19 -1.95
CA LEU A 40 -3.48 -22.53 -3.25
C LEU A 40 -3.32 -21.01 -3.06
N SER A 41 -2.51 -20.38 -3.89
CA SER A 41 -2.33 -18.92 -3.95
C SER A 41 -1.92 -18.51 -5.36
N THR A 42 -1.87 -17.22 -5.63
CA THR A 42 -1.25 -16.69 -6.85
C THR A 42 -0.19 -15.64 -6.51
N ALA A 43 0.40 -15.00 -7.52
CA ALA A 43 1.33 -13.88 -7.32
C ALA A 43 0.62 -12.56 -6.98
N LEU A 44 -0.72 -12.50 -7.10
CA LEU A 44 -1.51 -11.28 -6.97
C LEU A 44 -1.22 -10.52 -5.66
N TYR A 45 -1.21 -11.21 -4.51
CA TYR A 45 -0.94 -10.56 -3.22
C TYR A 45 0.47 -9.98 -3.14
N ALA A 46 1.47 -10.70 -3.64
CA ALA A 46 2.86 -10.29 -3.58
C ALA A 46 3.11 -9.04 -4.43
N GLU A 47 2.49 -8.97 -5.62
CA GLU A 47 2.58 -7.79 -6.48
C GLU A 47 1.88 -6.57 -5.87
N VAL A 48 0.72 -6.77 -5.23
CA VAL A 48 0.05 -5.70 -4.47
C VAL A 48 0.96 -5.19 -3.34
N PHE A 49 1.64 -6.07 -2.62
CA PHE A 49 2.53 -5.66 -1.52
C PHE A 49 3.73 -4.90 -2.03
N MET A 50 4.34 -5.38 -3.11
CA MET A 50 5.45 -4.72 -3.76
C MET A 50 5.06 -3.30 -4.20
N LEU A 51 3.87 -3.13 -4.79
CA LEU A 51 3.35 -1.81 -5.14
C LEU A 51 3.20 -0.91 -3.91
N PHE A 52 2.56 -1.40 -2.85
CA PHE A 52 2.34 -0.60 -1.63
C PHE A 52 3.67 -0.19 -0.99
N ASN A 53 4.62 -1.12 -0.85
CA ASN A 53 5.94 -0.83 -0.30
C ASN A 53 6.67 0.21 -1.15
N MET A 54 6.65 0.08 -2.48
CA MET A 54 7.25 1.05 -3.39
C MET A 54 6.63 2.45 -3.22
N GLN A 55 5.29 2.55 -3.17
CA GLN A 55 4.62 3.84 -2.98
C GLN A 55 4.94 4.44 -1.62
N MET A 56 5.03 3.63 -0.56
CA MET A 56 5.43 4.09 0.77
C MET A 56 6.88 4.57 0.82
N SER A 57 7.81 3.90 0.14
CA SER A 57 9.19 4.36 0.02
C SER A 57 9.28 5.71 -0.68
N VAL A 58 8.60 5.86 -1.83
CA VAL A 58 8.55 7.12 -2.59
C VAL A 58 7.94 8.26 -1.77
N LEU A 59 6.87 7.96 -1.01
CA LEU A 59 6.21 8.90 -0.13
C LEU A 59 7.12 9.37 1.01
N ARG A 60 7.84 8.44 1.65
CA ARG A 60 8.81 8.77 2.70
C ARG A 60 9.93 9.65 2.15
N GLU A 61 10.52 9.27 1.03
CA GLU A 61 11.57 10.06 0.36
C GLU A 61 11.07 11.47 0.04
N TYR A 62 9.87 11.60 -0.52
CA TYR A 62 9.25 12.89 -0.79
C TYR A 62 9.12 13.76 0.46
N THR A 63 8.57 13.21 1.55
CA THR A 63 8.39 13.95 2.81
C THR A 63 9.70 14.35 3.47
N THR A 64 10.75 13.52 3.35
CA THR A 64 12.10 13.83 3.86
C THR A 64 12.79 14.91 3.03
N CYS A 65 12.69 14.86 1.70
CA CYS A 65 13.40 15.78 0.81
C CYS A 65 12.76 17.18 0.73
N CYS A 66 11.44 17.29 0.92
CA CYS A 66 10.73 18.56 0.73
C CYS A 66 10.67 19.45 1.98
N CYS A 67 11.43 19.12 3.04
CA CYS A 67 11.48 19.89 4.30
C CYS A 67 10.10 20.25 4.87
N LEU A 68 9.11 19.36 4.68
CA LEU A 68 7.77 19.56 5.19
C LEU A 68 7.79 19.57 6.72
N SER A 69 6.87 20.31 7.34
CA SER A 69 6.63 20.14 8.77
C SER A 69 6.13 18.72 9.05
N GLU A 70 6.34 18.25 10.29
CA GLU A 70 5.90 16.92 10.72
C GLU A 70 4.40 16.70 10.48
N SER A 71 3.56 17.69 10.82
CA SER A 71 2.11 17.61 10.62
C SER A 71 1.71 17.56 9.13
N GLU A 72 2.43 18.27 8.25
CA GLU A 72 2.21 18.20 6.81
C GLU A 72 2.60 16.83 6.25
N ALA A 73 3.77 16.31 6.66
CA ALA A 73 4.23 14.99 6.26
C ALA A 73 3.24 13.90 6.73
N GLU A 74 2.79 13.95 7.98
CA GLU A 74 1.80 13.04 8.55
C GLU A 74 0.46 13.10 7.79
N ALA A 75 -0.04 14.31 7.50
CA ALA A 75 -1.29 14.48 6.77
C ALA A 75 -1.21 13.87 5.36
N ILE A 76 -0.10 14.09 4.65
CA ILE A 76 0.12 13.52 3.31
C ILE A 76 0.25 12.00 3.40
N ILE A 77 0.99 11.48 4.38
CA ILE A 77 1.17 10.03 4.57
C ILE A 77 -0.16 9.35 4.86
N SER A 78 -0.93 9.90 5.80
CA SER A 78 -2.24 9.37 6.18
C SER A 78 -3.23 9.38 5.01
N GLU A 79 -3.28 10.46 4.25
CA GLU A 79 -4.15 10.58 3.08
C GLU A 79 -3.75 9.62 1.94
N ALA A 80 -2.45 9.44 1.70
CA ALA A 80 -1.95 8.47 0.73
C ALA A 80 -2.27 7.03 1.13
N LEU A 81 -2.02 6.65 2.39
CA LEU A 81 -2.37 5.34 2.94
C LEU A 81 -3.87 5.06 2.82
N ARG A 82 -4.70 6.02 3.22
CA ARG A 82 -6.16 5.94 3.10
C ARG A 82 -6.57 5.70 1.65
N PHE A 83 -6.00 6.45 0.71
CA PHE A 83 -6.28 6.27 -0.71
C PHE A 83 -5.88 4.87 -1.19
N MET A 84 -4.68 4.40 -0.86
CA MET A 84 -4.19 3.09 -1.30
C MET A 84 -5.09 1.95 -0.81
N VAL A 85 -5.48 1.96 0.47
CA VAL A 85 -6.38 0.96 1.07
C VAL A 85 -7.77 1.01 0.44
N LEU A 86 -8.34 2.21 0.25
CA LEU A 86 -9.66 2.35 -0.40
C LEU A 86 -9.64 1.88 -1.85
N ASN A 87 -8.56 2.17 -2.59
CA ASN A 87 -8.39 1.72 -3.96
C ASN A 87 -8.24 0.19 -4.03
N LEU A 88 -7.47 -0.41 -3.13
CA LEU A 88 -7.38 -1.87 -3.01
C LEU A 88 -8.73 -2.52 -2.75
N LYS A 89 -9.48 -2.00 -1.77
CA LYS A 89 -10.84 -2.48 -1.48
C LYS A 89 -11.76 -2.36 -2.71
N TYR A 90 -11.69 -1.25 -3.43
CA TYR A 90 -12.46 -1.04 -4.65
C TYR A 90 -12.10 -2.08 -5.72
N LYS A 91 -10.81 -2.30 -5.98
CA LYS A 91 -10.35 -3.30 -6.97
C LYS A 91 -10.72 -4.71 -6.57
N GLN A 92 -10.51 -5.12 -5.32
CA GLN A 92 -10.95 -6.43 -4.81
C GLN A 92 -12.44 -6.65 -5.08
N ARG A 93 -13.30 -5.67 -4.78
CA ARG A 93 -14.74 -5.77 -5.03
C ARG A 93 -15.08 -5.90 -6.51
N HIS A 94 -14.40 -5.13 -7.38
CA HIS A 94 -14.71 -5.09 -8.81
C HIS A 94 -14.20 -6.33 -9.56
N PHE A 95 -13.03 -6.84 -9.18
CA PHE A 95 -12.39 -7.99 -9.82
C PHE A 95 -12.73 -9.33 -9.18
N ARG A 96 -13.42 -9.36 -8.03
CA ARG A 96 -13.79 -10.58 -7.30
C ARG A 96 -14.36 -11.67 -8.22
N ASN A 97 -15.27 -11.28 -9.11
CA ASN A 97 -15.98 -12.23 -9.96
C ASN A 97 -15.07 -12.92 -10.99
N ASN A 98 -13.95 -12.30 -11.35
CA ASN A 98 -12.97 -12.89 -12.27
C ASN A 98 -12.29 -14.13 -11.66
N PHE A 99 -12.32 -14.28 -10.33
CA PHE A 99 -11.75 -15.41 -9.62
C PHE A 99 -12.76 -16.54 -9.37
N LEU A 100 -14.04 -16.34 -9.71
CA LEU A 100 -15.12 -17.31 -9.47
C LEU A 100 -15.35 -18.28 -10.65
N CYS A 101 -14.43 -18.35 -11.61
CA CYS A 101 -14.55 -19.21 -12.78
C CYS A 101 -14.24 -20.69 -12.47
N GLU A 102 -13.32 -20.96 -11.56
CA GLU A 102 -12.85 -22.30 -11.19
C GLU A 102 -12.66 -22.39 -9.68
N LEU A 103 -12.97 -23.53 -9.06
CA LEU A 103 -12.84 -23.71 -7.61
C LEU A 103 -11.42 -23.43 -7.13
N GLU A 104 -10.40 -23.93 -7.83
CA GLU A 104 -9.00 -23.73 -7.47
C GLU A 104 -8.60 -22.24 -7.50
N ARG A 105 -9.06 -21.49 -8.51
CA ARG A 105 -8.85 -20.04 -8.59
C ARG A 105 -9.58 -19.28 -7.50
N CYS A 106 -10.79 -19.71 -7.15
CA CYS A 106 -11.52 -19.14 -6.03
C CYS A 106 -10.78 -19.36 -4.70
N CYS A 107 -10.27 -20.57 -4.46
CA CYS A 107 -9.47 -20.89 -3.27
C CYS A 107 -8.16 -20.10 -3.23
N ALA A 108 -7.48 -19.95 -4.37
CA ALA A 108 -6.27 -19.16 -4.47
C ALA A 108 -6.53 -17.67 -4.18
N ALA A 109 -7.57 -17.09 -4.78
CA ALA A 109 -7.95 -15.70 -4.55
C ALA A 109 -8.36 -15.43 -3.10
N ALA A 110 -9.06 -16.37 -2.45
CA ALA A 110 -9.38 -16.26 -1.02
C ALA A 110 -8.11 -16.20 -0.15
N THR A 111 -7.11 -17.03 -0.47
CA THR A 111 -5.79 -16.99 0.21
C THR A 111 -5.07 -15.67 -0.05
N ASP A 112 -5.08 -15.18 -1.29
CA ASP A 112 -4.43 -13.93 -1.66
C ASP A 112 -5.08 -12.74 -0.95
N PHE A 113 -6.42 -12.67 -0.90
CA PHE A 113 -7.15 -11.62 -0.19
C PHE A 113 -6.95 -11.69 1.32
N TRP A 114 -6.87 -12.90 1.89
CA TRP A 114 -6.53 -13.08 3.30
C TRP A 114 -5.14 -12.49 3.60
N ARG A 115 -4.13 -12.84 2.79
CA ARG A 115 -2.79 -12.27 2.93
C ARG A 115 -2.80 -10.76 2.80
N MET A 116 -3.54 -10.21 1.84
CA MET A 116 -3.66 -8.75 1.68
C MET A 116 -4.29 -8.06 2.89
N MET A 117 -5.22 -8.73 3.57
CA MET A 117 -5.78 -8.23 4.81
C MET A 117 -4.72 -8.22 5.92
N GLU A 118 -3.96 -9.31 6.10
CA GLU A 118 -2.86 -9.38 7.08
C GLU A 118 -1.84 -8.25 6.88
N PHE A 119 -1.45 -8.00 5.62
CA PHE A 119 -0.54 -6.91 5.26
C PHE A 119 -1.14 -5.52 5.49
N ALA A 120 -2.43 -5.32 5.18
CA ALA A 120 -3.08 -4.05 5.45
C ALA A 120 -3.16 -3.75 6.96
N GLU A 121 -3.38 -4.77 7.78
CA GLU A 121 -3.32 -4.61 9.24
C GLU A 121 -1.92 -4.27 9.74
N GLU A 122 -0.88 -4.91 9.20
CA GLU A 122 0.52 -4.62 9.51
C GLU A 122 0.87 -3.17 9.14
N LEU A 123 0.51 -2.72 7.94
CA LEU A 123 0.69 -1.33 7.51
C LEU A 123 0.01 -0.33 8.44
N LEU A 124 -1.22 -0.61 8.88
CA LEU A 124 -1.94 0.27 9.81
C LEU A 124 -1.26 0.31 11.19
N ARG A 125 -0.81 -0.84 11.70
CA ARG A 125 -0.03 -0.93 12.96
C ARG A 125 1.28 -0.17 12.86
N ASP A 126 2.01 -0.31 11.77
CA ASP A 126 3.27 0.39 11.55
C ASP A 126 3.06 1.90 11.35
N SER A 127 1.98 2.32 10.70
CA SER A 127 1.65 3.74 10.57
C SER A 127 1.33 4.37 11.93
N ASP A 128 0.61 3.67 12.81
CA ASP A 128 0.34 4.11 14.19
C ASP A 128 1.62 4.11 15.05
N LEU A 129 2.51 3.12 14.85
CA LEU A 129 3.82 3.08 15.50
C LEU A 129 4.72 4.22 15.02
N HIS A 130 4.70 4.55 13.74
CA HIS A 130 5.50 5.64 13.19
C HIS A 130 5.02 7.01 13.66
N LEU A 131 3.70 7.22 13.71
CA LEU A 131 3.05 8.38 14.36
C LEU A 131 3.51 8.53 15.82
N ARG A 132 3.65 7.42 16.55
CA ARG A 132 4.13 7.41 17.95
C ARG A 132 5.64 7.59 18.10
N LEU A 133 6.44 7.21 17.10
CA LEU A 133 7.91 7.30 17.15
C LEU A 133 8.41 8.70 16.75
N CYS A 134 7.79 9.34 15.76
CA CYS A 134 8.06 10.75 15.42
C CYS A 134 7.77 11.66 16.63
N THR A 135 6.66 11.42 17.35
CA THR A 135 6.35 12.13 18.61
C THR A 135 7.30 11.83 19.77
N LYS A 136 7.91 10.64 19.86
CA LYS A 136 8.83 10.26 20.95
C LYS A 136 10.27 10.73 20.76
N GLU A 137 10.80 10.77 19.55
CA GLU A 137 12.16 11.30 19.31
C GLU A 137 12.25 12.81 19.63
N MET A 138 11.12 13.51 19.67
CA MET A 138 11.03 14.93 19.98
C MET A 138 10.93 15.26 21.47
N THR A 139 10.37 14.40 22.32
CA THR A 139 10.43 14.63 23.79
C THR A 139 11.83 14.41 24.33
N SER A 140 12.63 13.54 23.70
CA SER A 140 14.01 13.32 24.10
C SER A 140 14.98 14.41 23.63
N LYS A 141 14.67 15.16 22.55
CA LYS A 141 15.48 16.29 22.07
C LYS A 141 15.13 17.66 22.70
N LYS A 142 14.06 17.75 23.50
CA LYS A 142 13.66 18.99 24.21
C LYS A 142 14.22 19.11 25.64
N ILE A 143 15.04 18.16 26.09
CA ILE A 143 15.65 18.13 27.44
C ILE A 143 17.18 18.09 27.34
N GLY A 144 17.77 18.70 26.31
CA GLY A 144 19.22 18.82 26.12
C GLY A 144 19.62 20.23 25.76
#